data_AF-A0A5B0SIZ0-F1
#
_entry.id   AF-A0A5B0SIZ0-F1
#
_cell.length_a   1.000
_cell.length_b   1.000
_cell.length_c   1.000
_cell.angle_alpha   90.00
_cell.angle_beta   90.00
_cell.angle_gamma   90.00
#
_symmetry.space_group_name_H-M   'P 1'
#
loop_
_entity.id
_entity.type
_entity.pdbx_description
1 polymer ?
#
loop_
_entity_poly.entity_id
_entity_poly.type
_entity_poly.pdbx_seq_one_letter_code
_entity_poly.pdbx_strand_id
1 'polypeptide(L)'
;MKALGIHLKIGDRSRYLSLSDMSLESYKQISNMFHNNKLGFVKGVNLAIALIGVYEGLRRVNTMIKQTSEMTIVENWKLIRKSLTQSGELTPKEADKIGRYYRISTVFPNRLNQESKEKPKFKTEVQLNILSSLGIFESRRQEGIWIDEFQFRKSSRLWDSREDLYRSSRHNGVDIERVVRIIKKHKIDSSWNLIDFPGLVRDDFIISKEEPLLPWCLSPERGWLTKIYGSKKTEEDLVNFLTKEGIL
;
A
#
# COMPACT_ATOMS: atom_id res chain seq x y z
N MET A 1 8.18 16.44 15.13
CA MET A 1 8.34 16.98 13.76
C MET A 1 9.55 16.44 13.02
N LYS A 2 10.75 16.35 13.62
CA LYS A 2 11.98 15.89 12.95
C LYS A 2 11.83 14.52 12.25
N ALA A 3 11.28 13.52 12.95
CA ALA A 3 11.05 12.18 12.40
C ALA A 3 10.15 12.20 11.15
N LEU A 4 9.01 12.89 11.26
CA LEU A 4 8.04 13.08 10.17
C LEU A 4 8.68 13.79 8.98
N GLY A 5 9.44 14.86 9.23
CA GLY A 5 10.10 15.65 8.19
C GLY A 5 11.16 14.87 7.42
N ILE A 6 11.98 14.09 8.15
CA ILE A 6 13.00 13.21 7.54
C ILE A 6 12.34 12.13 6.70
N HIS A 7 11.34 11.44 7.25
CA HIS A 7 10.71 10.31 6.56
C HIS A 7 9.93 10.76 5.32
N LEU A 8 9.17 11.86 5.40
CA LEU A 8 8.44 12.42 4.27
C LEU A 8 9.31 13.23 3.29
N LYS A 9 10.61 13.38 3.58
CA LYS A 9 11.57 14.15 2.76
C LYS A 9 11.06 15.58 2.45
N ILE A 10 10.60 16.30 3.48
CA ILE A 10 9.90 17.60 3.31
C ILE A 10 10.73 18.68 2.59
N GLY A 11 12.07 18.55 2.58
CA GLY A 11 12.97 19.46 1.89
C GLY A 11 13.06 19.25 0.38
N ASP A 12 12.47 18.17 -0.15
CA ASP A 12 12.51 17.82 -1.56
C ASP A 12 11.09 17.80 -2.13
N ARG A 13 10.82 18.68 -3.10
CA ARG A 13 9.53 18.85 -3.78
C ARG A 13 9.41 18.05 -5.08
N SER A 14 10.40 17.21 -5.39
CA SER A 14 10.38 16.37 -6.59
C SER A 14 9.13 15.49 -6.61
N ARG A 15 8.48 15.43 -7.77
CA ARG A 15 7.31 14.58 -8.00
C ARG A 15 7.72 13.11 -7.96
N TYR A 16 6.84 12.26 -7.43
CA TYR A 16 7.03 10.81 -7.37
C TYR A 16 8.31 10.38 -6.62
N LEU A 17 8.78 11.19 -5.67
CA LEU A 17 9.98 10.89 -4.91
C LEU A 17 9.75 9.68 -3.99
N SER A 18 10.48 8.60 -4.23
CA SER A 18 10.35 7.40 -3.40
C SER A 18 10.78 7.63 -1.97
N LEU A 19 9.96 7.15 -1.03
CA LEU A 19 10.32 7.14 0.38
C LEU A 19 11.26 5.97 0.67
N SER A 20 12.20 6.19 1.57
CA SER A 20 13.03 5.11 2.11
C SER A 20 12.17 4.19 2.99
N ASP A 21 12.68 3.00 3.29
CA ASP A 21 12.04 2.15 4.29
C ASP A 21 11.97 2.83 5.65
N MET A 22 10.81 2.69 6.29
CA MET A 22 10.64 3.14 7.67
C MET A 22 11.49 2.26 8.60
N SER A 23 12.49 2.88 9.23
CA SER A 23 13.25 2.22 10.28
C SER A 23 12.39 2.00 11.53
N LEU A 24 12.76 1.02 12.36
CA LEU A 24 12.08 0.78 13.64
C LEU A 24 12.08 2.02 14.55
N GLU A 25 13.17 2.80 14.51
CA GLU A 25 13.28 4.03 15.29
C GLU A 25 12.32 5.11 14.77
N SER A 26 12.27 5.31 13.44
CA SER A 26 11.30 6.24 12.83
C SER A 26 9.87 5.83 13.12
N TYR A 27 9.56 4.53 13.04
CA TYR A 27 8.26 3.98 13.40
C TYR A 27 7.88 4.31 14.85
N LYS A 28 8.76 4.01 15.81
CA LYS A 28 8.52 4.31 17.22
C LYS A 28 8.29 5.80 17.47
N GLN A 29 9.09 6.67 16.85
CA GLN A 29 8.93 8.12 16.98
C GLN A 29 7.61 8.62 16.40
N ILE A 30 7.25 8.18 15.19
CA ILE A 30 5.98 8.56 14.52
C ILE A 30 4.78 8.05 15.32
N SER A 31 4.81 6.79 15.76
CA SER A 31 3.78 6.18 16.60
C SER A 31 3.63 6.95 17.93
N ASN A 32 4.73 7.26 18.60
CA ASN A 32 4.73 8.03 19.84
C ASN A 32 4.17 9.44 19.65
N MET A 33 4.52 10.12 18.54
CA MET A 33 3.94 11.42 18.18
C MET A 33 2.41 11.34 18.05
N PHE A 34 1.90 10.31 17.38
CA PHE A 34 0.45 10.11 17.22
C PHE A 34 -0.25 9.85 18.55
N HIS A 35 0.27 8.93 19.37
CA HIS A 35 -0.38 8.53 20.63
C HIS A 35 -0.34 9.64 21.70
N ASN A 36 0.75 10.40 21.78
CA ASN A 36 0.89 11.45 22.81
C ASN A 36 0.15 12.74 22.45
N ASN A 37 0.08 13.10 21.17
CA ASN A 37 -0.56 14.33 20.74
C ASN A 37 -1.13 14.19 19.32
N LYS A 38 -2.31 13.57 19.23
CA LYS A 38 -3.03 13.36 17.96
C LYS A 38 -3.22 14.65 17.18
N LEU A 39 -3.66 15.73 17.83
CA LEU A 39 -3.88 17.01 17.18
C LEU A 39 -2.57 17.61 16.64
N GLY A 40 -1.49 17.56 17.43
CA GLY A 40 -0.16 17.99 17.01
C GLY A 40 0.39 17.17 15.85
N PHE A 41 0.15 15.86 15.86
CA PHE A 41 0.50 14.98 14.75
C PHE A 41 -0.23 15.38 13.46
N VAL A 42 -1.56 15.55 13.50
CA VAL A 42 -2.36 15.99 12.35
C VAL A 42 -1.90 17.34 11.83
N LYS A 43 -1.66 18.32 12.72
CA LYS A 43 -1.10 19.63 12.33
C LYS A 43 0.25 19.49 11.65
N GLY A 44 1.11 18.60 12.16
CA GLY A 44 2.41 18.31 11.56
C GLY A 44 2.32 17.68 10.17
N VAL A 45 1.39 16.74 9.97
CA VAL A 45 1.11 16.14 8.67
C VAL A 45 0.58 17.19 7.68
N ASN A 46 -0.37 18.03 8.10
CA ASN A 46 -0.90 19.11 7.26
C ASN A 46 0.18 20.10 6.84
N LEU A 47 1.08 20.48 7.77
CA LEU A 47 2.22 21.33 7.47
C LEU A 47 3.17 20.66 6.46
N ALA A 48 3.47 19.36 6.63
CA ALA A 48 4.30 18.63 5.69
C ALA A 48 3.67 18.59 4.28
N ILE A 49 2.37 18.33 4.18
CA ILE A 49 1.62 18.37 2.92
C ILE A 49 1.72 19.75 2.26
N ALA A 50 1.52 20.83 3.04
CA ALA A 50 1.62 22.19 2.52
C ALA A 50 3.03 22.53 2.01
N LEU A 51 4.08 22.06 2.67
CA LEU A 51 5.48 22.34 2.29
C LEU A 51 5.94 21.57 1.05
N ILE A 52 5.47 20.34 0.88
CA ILE A 52 5.79 19.46 -0.25
C ILE A 52 4.93 19.82 -1.48
N GLY A 53 3.71 20.29 -1.24
CA GLY A 53 2.65 20.43 -2.23
C GLY A 53 1.59 19.33 -2.05
N VAL A 54 0.31 19.70 -2.18
CA VAL A 54 -0.84 18.85 -1.79
C VAL A 54 -0.74 17.44 -2.38
N TYR A 55 -0.48 17.36 -3.68
CA TYR A 55 -0.39 16.10 -4.42
C TYR A 55 0.67 15.15 -3.85
N GLU A 56 1.93 15.58 -3.91
CA GLU A 56 3.07 14.76 -3.53
C GLU A 56 3.10 14.54 -2.01
N GLY A 57 2.64 15.54 -1.24
CA GLY A 57 2.45 15.44 0.20
C GLY A 57 1.48 14.32 0.58
N LEU A 58 0.29 14.31 0.00
CA LEU A 58 -0.70 13.26 0.25
C LEU A 58 -0.19 11.87 -0.18
N ARG A 59 0.49 11.76 -1.33
CA ARG A 59 1.08 10.50 -1.79
C ARG A 59 2.13 9.95 -0.81
N ARG A 60 3.03 10.81 -0.32
CA ARG A 60 4.06 10.44 0.66
C ARG A 60 3.43 10.09 2.02
N VAL A 61 2.40 10.84 2.45
CA VAL A 61 1.65 10.52 3.67
C VAL A 61 0.95 9.17 3.56
N ASN A 62 0.29 8.87 2.44
CA ASN A 62 -0.31 7.56 2.18
C ASN A 62 0.74 6.43 2.23
N THR A 63 1.91 6.66 1.63
CA THR A 63 3.04 5.72 1.69
C THR A 63 3.51 5.49 3.13
N MET A 64 3.68 6.56 3.90
CA MET A 64 4.07 6.49 5.32
C MET A 64 3.01 5.73 6.15
N ILE A 65 1.72 5.97 5.92
CA ILE A 65 0.63 5.27 6.59
C ILE A 65 0.72 3.76 6.30
N LYS A 66 0.91 3.37 5.03
CA LYS A 66 1.11 1.97 4.65
C LYS A 66 2.32 1.36 5.36
N GLN A 67 3.48 2.03 5.35
CA GLN A 67 4.68 1.55 6.04
C GLN A 67 4.48 1.44 7.57
N THR A 68 3.77 2.40 8.17
CA THR A 68 3.45 2.39 9.61
C THR A 68 2.53 1.22 9.96
N SER A 69 1.52 0.95 9.12
CA SER A 69 0.60 -0.17 9.30
C SER A 69 1.33 -1.52 9.25
N GLU A 70 2.18 -1.72 8.24
CA GLU A 70 3.00 -2.92 8.08
C GLU A 70 3.93 -3.16 9.28
N MET A 71 4.61 -2.10 9.74
CA MET A 71 5.46 -2.15 10.93
C MET A 71 4.65 -2.48 12.18
N THR A 72 3.46 -1.89 12.33
CA THR A 72 2.58 -2.13 13.48
C THR A 72 2.14 -3.58 13.56
N ILE A 73 1.74 -4.18 12.44
CA ILE A 73 1.35 -5.60 12.38
C ILE A 73 2.52 -6.48 12.88
N VAL A 74 3.73 -6.23 12.39
CA VAL A 74 4.90 -7.05 12.72
C VAL A 74 5.35 -6.86 14.18
N GLU A 75 5.41 -5.61 14.66
CA GLU A 75 5.81 -5.34 16.04
C GLU A 75 4.76 -5.85 17.05
N ASN A 76 3.46 -5.68 16.76
CA ASN A 76 2.40 -6.22 17.61
C ASN A 76 2.41 -7.75 17.60
N TRP A 77 2.68 -8.37 16.43
CA TRP A 77 2.79 -9.82 16.35
C TRP A 77 3.91 -10.37 17.23
N LYS A 78 5.06 -9.69 17.33
CA LYS A 78 6.14 -10.10 18.25
C LYS A 78 5.67 -10.15 19.71
N LEU A 79 4.89 -9.15 20.13
CA LEU A 79 4.35 -9.08 21.49
C LEU A 79 3.28 -10.15 21.73
N ILE A 80 2.34 -10.30 20.80
CA ILE A 80 1.27 -11.31 20.87
C ILE A 80 1.86 -12.72 20.90
N ARG A 81 2.80 -13.02 19.99
CA ARG A 81 3.53 -14.29 19.95
C ARG A 81 4.18 -14.60 21.30
N LYS A 82 4.89 -13.63 21.88
CA LYS A 82 5.54 -13.80 23.19
C LYS A 82 4.52 -14.09 24.28
N SER A 83 3.44 -13.32 24.35
CA SER A 83 2.38 -13.50 25.34
C SER A 83 1.74 -14.89 25.26
N LEU A 84 1.30 -15.30 24.07
CA LEU A 84 0.61 -16.59 23.85
C LEU A 84 1.52 -17.80 24.08
N THR A 85 2.83 -17.67 23.80
CA THR A 85 3.78 -18.74 24.09
C THR A 85 4.11 -18.83 25.58
N GLN A 86 4.15 -17.71 26.29
CA GLN A 86 4.35 -17.68 27.74
C GLN A 86 3.12 -18.17 28.52
N SER A 87 1.91 -17.91 28.03
CA SER A 87 0.66 -18.39 28.65
C SER A 87 0.33 -19.84 28.31
N GLY A 88 1.09 -20.49 27.44
CA GLY A 88 0.83 -21.87 26.99
C GLY A 88 -0.33 -22.01 26.01
N GLU A 89 -0.90 -20.92 25.50
CA GLU A 89 -1.98 -20.96 24.50
C GLU A 89 -1.47 -21.41 23.12
N LEU A 90 -0.19 -21.17 22.83
CA LEU A 90 0.48 -21.64 21.61
C LEU A 90 1.86 -22.18 21.92
N THR A 91 2.24 -23.28 21.27
CA THR A 91 3.65 -23.67 21.18
C THR A 91 4.42 -22.70 20.27
N PRO A 92 5.76 -22.57 20.43
CA PRO A 92 6.57 -21.77 19.52
C PRO A 92 6.40 -22.15 18.04
N LYS A 93 6.24 -23.45 17.75
CA LYS A 93 6.04 -23.97 16.39
C LYS A 93 4.69 -23.55 15.81
N GLU A 94 3.62 -23.56 16.61
CA GLU A 94 2.30 -23.08 16.16
C GLU A 94 2.31 -21.59 15.89
N ALA A 95 2.91 -20.81 16.78
CA ALA A 95 3.09 -19.38 16.56
C ALA A 95 3.87 -19.11 15.25
N ASP A 96 4.97 -19.82 14.99
CA ASP A 96 5.72 -19.67 13.74
C ASP A 96 4.92 -20.08 12.49
N LYS A 97 4.02 -21.06 12.60
CA LYS A 97 3.10 -21.41 11.51
C LYS A 97 2.09 -20.29 11.24
N ILE A 98 1.48 -19.73 12.29
CA ILE A 98 0.53 -18.60 12.18
C ILE A 98 1.22 -17.38 11.56
N GLY A 99 2.40 -17.02 12.08
CA GLY A 99 3.17 -15.88 11.59
C GLY A 99 3.52 -15.98 10.11
N ARG A 100 3.85 -17.18 9.63
CA ARG A 100 4.12 -17.46 8.21
C ARG A 100 2.87 -17.50 7.35
N TYR A 101 1.79 -18.13 7.82
CA TYR A 101 0.56 -18.25 7.05
C TYR A 101 -0.08 -16.87 6.79
N TYR A 102 -0.30 -16.07 7.84
CA TYR A 102 -0.84 -14.71 7.69
C TYR A 102 0.18 -13.69 7.21
N ARG A 103 1.46 -14.08 7.07
CA ARG A 103 2.56 -13.19 6.66
C ARG A 103 2.70 -11.95 7.56
N ILE A 104 2.44 -12.14 8.86
CA ILE A 104 2.50 -11.09 9.89
C ILE A 104 3.87 -11.02 10.59
N SER A 105 4.78 -11.95 10.25
CA SER A 105 6.19 -11.91 10.69
C SER A 105 7.10 -11.12 9.76
N THR A 106 6.60 -10.62 8.63
CA THR A 106 7.39 -9.95 7.59
C THR A 106 6.75 -8.62 7.23
N VAL A 107 7.58 -7.56 7.24
CA VAL A 107 7.19 -6.21 6.82
C VAL A 107 7.14 -6.18 5.30
N PHE A 108 5.99 -5.80 4.71
CA PHE A 108 5.72 -5.92 3.28
C PHE A 108 6.06 -7.31 2.73
N PRO A 109 5.20 -8.32 2.88
CA PRO A 109 5.39 -9.59 2.20
C PRO A 109 5.12 -9.42 0.71
N ASN A 110 6.00 -9.91 -0.16
CA ASN A 110 5.68 -10.03 -1.58
C ASN A 110 4.53 -11.03 -1.74
N ARG A 111 3.43 -10.59 -2.35
CA ARG A 111 2.21 -11.39 -2.59
C ARG A 111 2.07 -11.84 -4.04
N LEU A 112 2.86 -11.29 -4.96
CA LEU A 112 2.74 -11.57 -6.39
C LEU A 112 3.08 -13.04 -6.68
N ASN A 113 2.13 -13.75 -7.31
CA ASN A 113 2.23 -15.16 -7.71
C ASN A 113 2.71 -16.08 -6.59
N GLN A 114 2.22 -15.85 -5.36
CA GLN A 114 2.57 -16.67 -4.20
C GLN A 114 1.45 -17.65 -3.91
N GLU A 115 1.79 -18.93 -3.82
CA GLU A 115 0.85 -19.98 -3.41
C GLU A 115 0.30 -19.73 -2.01
N SER A 116 -1.00 -19.99 -1.85
CA SER A 116 -1.61 -20.05 -0.53
C SER A 116 -1.12 -21.32 0.17
N LYS A 117 -0.61 -21.16 1.39
CA LYS A 117 -0.20 -22.31 2.20
C LYS A 117 -1.44 -22.92 2.86
N GLU A 118 -1.35 -24.19 3.27
CA GLU A 118 -2.40 -24.79 4.08
C GLU A 118 -2.61 -23.98 5.37
N LYS A 119 -3.88 -23.69 5.68
CA LYS A 119 -4.24 -22.97 6.90
C LYS A 119 -3.82 -23.80 8.13
N PRO A 120 -3.06 -23.23 9.07
CA PRO A 120 -2.69 -23.97 10.28
C PRO A 120 -3.95 -24.33 11.07
N LYS A 121 -3.99 -25.54 11.64
CA LYS A 121 -5.06 -25.99 12.56
C LYS A 121 -4.74 -25.47 13.97
N PHE A 122 -5.63 -24.65 14.53
CA PHE A 122 -5.57 -24.16 15.91
C PHE A 122 -6.95 -23.59 16.32
N LYS A 123 -7.16 -23.29 17.60
CA LYS A 123 -8.45 -22.83 18.14
C LYS A 123 -8.93 -21.57 17.40
N THR A 124 -10.17 -21.60 16.89
CA THR A 124 -10.79 -20.48 16.16
C THR A 124 -10.80 -19.19 16.98
N GLU A 125 -11.06 -19.27 18.28
CA GLU A 125 -11.04 -18.12 19.18
C GLU A 125 -9.67 -17.44 19.23
N VAL A 126 -8.59 -18.21 19.38
CA VAL A 126 -7.22 -17.70 19.36
C VAL A 126 -6.91 -17.03 18.02
N GLN A 127 -7.38 -17.61 16.91
CA GLN A 127 -7.26 -17.00 15.59
C GLN A 127 -7.95 -15.64 15.52
N LEU A 128 -9.22 -15.57 15.93
CA LEU A 128 -10.00 -14.34 15.90
C LEU A 128 -9.35 -13.27 16.78
N ASN A 129 -8.90 -13.64 17.98
CA ASN A 129 -8.23 -12.72 18.89
C ASN A 129 -6.93 -12.17 18.31
N ILE A 130 -6.12 -13.00 17.65
CA ILE A 130 -4.88 -12.55 16.97
C ILE A 130 -5.23 -11.56 15.86
N LEU A 131 -6.16 -11.92 14.97
CA LEU A 131 -6.49 -11.08 13.80
C LEU A 131 -7.14 -9.76 14.21
N SER A 132 -8.05 -9.78 15.18
CA SER A 132 -8.67 -8.58 15.75
C SER A 132 -7.65 -7.69 16.44
N SER A 133 -6.74 -8.26 17.25
CA SER A 133 -5.70 -7.49 17.96
C SER A 133 -4.70 -6.82 17.03
N LEU A 134 -4.48 -7.41 15.85
CA LEU A 134 -3.62 -6.87 14.81
C LEU A 134 -4.36 -5.90 13.87
N GLY A 135 -5.68 -5.73 14.02
CA GLY A 135 -6.49 -4.89 13.13
C GLY A 135 -6.61 -5.46 11.71
N ILE A 136 -6.46 -6.77 11.55
CA ILE A 136 -6.47 -7.48 10.26
C ILE A 136 -7.58 -8.54 10.21
N PHE A 137 -8.72 -8.25 10.84
CA PHE A 137 -9.90 -9.11 10.75
C PHE A 137 -10.33 -9.28 9.29
N GLU A 138 -10.60 -10.52 8.87
CA GLU A 138 -10.87 -10.88 7.46
C GLU A 138 -9.77 -10.49 6.45
N SER A 139 -8.54 -10.29 6.93
CA SER A 139 -7.45 -9.92 6.04
C SER A 139 -7.20 -10.99 4.98
N ARG A 140 -7.01 -10.52 3.74
CA ARG A 140 -6.57 -11.31 2.58
C ARG A 140 -5.05 -11.30 2.41
N ARG A 141 -4.29 -10.86 3.43
CA ARG A 141 -2.82 -10.72 3.38
C ARG A 141 -2.09 -12.03 3.02
N GLN A 142 -2.66 -13.18 3.38
CA GLN A 142 -2.18 -14.51 3.00
C GLN A 142 -2.40 -14.85 1.53
N GLU A 143 -3.44 -14.28 0.91
CA GLU A 143 -3.84 -14.58 -0.47
C GLU A 143 -2.81 -14.01 -1.44
N GLY A 144 -2.35 -14.85 -2.34
CA GLY A 144 -1.49 -14.45 -3.46
C GLY A 144 -2.25 -13.54 -4.41
N ILE A 145 -1.52 -12.60 -5.00
CA ILE A 145 -2.00 -11.78 -6.12
C ILE A 145 -1.46 -12.43 -7.39
N TRP A 146 -2.33 -13.17 -8.07
CA TRP A 146 -1.99 -13.90 -9.28
C TRP A 146 -2.01 -12.97 -10.48
N ILE A 147 -0.81 -12.62 -10.97
CA ILE A 147 -0.62 -11.81 -12.17
C ILE A 147 -0.20 -12.64 -13.40
N ASP A 148 0.02 -13.93 -13.22
CA ASP A 148 0.19 -14.93 -14.28
C ASP A 148 -1.12 -15.35 -14.94
N GLU A 149 -2.26 -15.17 -14.26
CA GLU A 149 -3.60 -15.43 -14.80
C GLU A 149 -4.07 -14.40 -15.85
N PHE A 150 -3.35 -13.28 -16.02
CA PHE A 150 -3.67 -12.30 -17.07
C PHE A 150 -3.36 -12.87 -18.44
N GLN A 151 -4.35 -12.83 -19.34
CA GLN A 151 -4.55 -13.65 -20.55
C GLN A 151 -3.39 -13.79 -21.55
N PHE A 152 -2.20 -13.19 -21.36
CA PHE A 152 -1.07 -13.32 -22.28
C PHE A 152 0.30 -13.34 -21.57
N ARG A 153 0.70 -14.55 -21.12
CA ARG A 153 2.08 -15.05 -20.90
C ARG A 153 2.97 -14.29 -19.90
N LYS A 154 4.03 -14.98 -19.45
CA LYS A 154 5.21 -14.46 -18.74
C LYS A 154 6.03 -13.42 -19.54
N SER A 155 5.40 -12.73 -20.49
CA SER A 155 5.97 -11.76 -21.43
C SER A 155 5.08 -10.52 -21.58
N SER A 156 4.11 -10.32 -20.66
CA SER A 156 3.33 -9.09 -20.60
C SER A 156 4.09 -7.99 -19.86
N ARG A 157 3.80 -6.72 -20.16
CA ARG A 157 4.41 -5.58 -19.45
C ARG A 157 4.18 -5.63 -17.93
N LEU A 158 3.02 -6.14 -17.48
CA LEU A 158 2.73 -6.34 -16.05
C LEU A 158 3.70 -7.36 -15.45
N TRP A 159 3.92 -8.47 -16.14
CA TRP A 159 4.84 -9.52 -15.71
C TRP A 159 6.28 -8.99 -15.64
N ASP A 160 6.72 -8.27 -16.67
CA ASP A 160 8.07 -7.71 -16.75
C ASP A 160 8.30 -6.63 -15.70
N SER A 161 7.26 -5.88 -15.35
CA SER A 161 7.31 -4.78 -14.38
C SER A 161 6.93 -5.19 -12.95
N ARG A 162 6.75 -6.48 -12.66
CA ARG A 162 6.26 -6.97 -11.36
C ARG A 162 7.12 -6.54 -10.16
N GLU A 163 8.44 -6.53 -10.32
CA GLU A 163 9.37 -6.09 -9.27
C GLU A 163 9.27 -4.59 -9.03
N ASP A 164 9.10 -3.81 -10.12
CA ASP A 164 8.86 -2.36 -10.02
C ASP A 164 7.50 -2.05 -9.39
N LEU A 165 6.47 -2.86 -9.68
CA LEU A 165 5.15 -2.77 -9.04
C LEU A 165 5.25 -2.99 -7.53
N TYR A 166 5.91 -4.08 -7.13
CA TYR A 166 6.13 -4.40 -5.73
C TYR A 166 6.94 -3.31 -5.00
N ARG A 167 8.03 -2.84 -5.62
CA ARG A 167 8.83 -1.73 -5.10
C ARG A 167 8.01 -0.44 -5.00
N SER A 168 7.19 -0.12 -5.99
CA SER A 168 6.34 1.07 -6.00
C SER A 168 5.24 1.00 -4.95
N SER A 169 4.77 -0.20 -4.60
CA SER A 169 3.84 -0.37 -3.48
C SER A 169 4.48 0.04 -2.15
N ARG A 170 5.71 -0.45 -1.92
CA ARG A 170 6.47 -0.20 -0.69
C ARG A 170 6.94 1.25 -0.53
N HIS A 171 7.34 1.89 -1.62
CA HIS A 171 8.03 3.18 -1.56
C HIS A 171 7.26 4.35 -2.17
N ASN A 172 6.21 4.08 -2.95
CA ASN A 172 5.43 5.11 -3.63
C ASN A 172 3.93 5.08 -3.32
N GLY A 173 3.47 4.15 -2.50
CA GLY A 173 2.09 4.07 -2.05
C GLY A 173 1.14 3.43 -3.04
N VAL A 174 1.66 2.74 -4.08
CA VAL A 174 0.86 1.99 -5.04
C VAL A 174 0.15 0.82 -4.36
N ASP A 175 -1.13 0.61 -4.65
CA ASP A 175 -1.87 -0.59 -4.31
C ASP A 175 -1.82 -1.61 -5.45
N ILE A 176 -1.17 -2.75 -5.19
CA ILE A 176 -0.97 -3.79 -6.19
C ILE A 176 -2.31 -4.40 -6.61
N GLU A 177 -3.22 -4.68 -5.69
CA GLU A 177 -4.51 -5.30 -6.01
C GLU A 177 -5.37 -4.36 -6.86
N ARG A 178 -5.34 -3.06 -6.55
CA ARG A 178 -6.04 -2.04 -7.35
C ARG A 178 -5.48 -1.96 -8.76
N VAL A 179 -4.15 -1.90 -8.92
CA VAL A 179 -3.49 -1.93 -10.25
C VAL A 179 -3.94 -3.16 -11.03
N VAL A 180 -3.84 -4.34 -10.42
CA VAL A 180 -4.19 -5.62 -11.03
C VAL A 180 -5.67 -5.69 -11.43
N ARG A 181 -6.58 -5.19 -10.57
CA ARG A 181 -8.02 -5.12 -10.84
C ARG A 181 -8.34 -4.21 -12.01
N ILE A 182 -7.72 -3.03 -12.06
CA ILE A 182 -7.89 -2.06 -13.15
C ILE A 182 -7.39 -2.67 -14.46
N ILE A 183 -6.25 -3.36 -14.43
CA ILE A 183 -5.73 -4.06 -15.60
C ILE A 183 -6.71 -5.12 -16.10
N LYS A 184 -7.27 -5.92 -15.18
CA LYS A 184 -8.27 -6.95 -15.50
C LYS A 184 -9.51 -6.38 -16.15
N LYS A 185 -10.13 -5.41 -15.47
CA LYS A 185 -11.48 -4.91 -15.78
C LYS A 185 -11.53 -4.27 -17.16
N HIS A 186 -10.50 -3.51 -17.48
CA HIS A 186 -10.43 -2.72 -18.71
C HIS A 186 -9.56 -3.37 -19.80
N LYS A 187 -8.98 -4.54 -19.51
CA LYS A 187 -8.13 -5.28 -20.45
C LYS A 187 -6.93 -4.45 -20.92
N ILE A 188 -6.10 -3.91 -20.00
CA ILE A 188 -4.89 -3.17 -20.40
C ILE A 188 -3.95 -4.07 -21.17
N ASP A 189 -3.64 -3.65 -22.38
CA ASP A 189 -2.60 -4.20 -23.21
C ASP A 189 -1.65 -3.11 -23.72
N SER A 190 -0.74 -3.49 -24.61
CA SER A 190 0.29 -2.63 -25.18
C SER A 190 -0.23 -1.49 -26.06
N SER A 191 -1.52 -1.49 -26.42
CA SER A 191 -2.17 -0.47 -27.28
C SER A 191 -2.93 0.60 -26.49
N TRP A 192 -3.00 0.48 -25.15
CA TRP A 192 -3.82 1.36 -24.32
C TRP A 192 -3.26 2.81 -24.24
N ASN A 193 -4.10 3.80 -24.57
CA ASN A 193 -3.90 5.23 -24.27
C ASN A 193 -4.62 5.70 -22.99
N LEU A 194 -3.87 6.32 -22.08
CA LEU A 194 -4.33 6.67 -20.73
C LEU A 194 -5.42 7.77 -20.66
N ILE A 195 -5.69 8.44 -21.78
CA ILE A 195 -6.56 9.62 -21.87
C ILE A 195 -8.04 9.23 -21.96
N ASP A 196 -8.35 7.99 -22.37
CA ASP A 196 -9.72 7.63 -22.77
C ASP A 196 -10.69 7.32 -21.61
N PHE A 197 -10.27 7.48 -20.34
CA PHE A 197 -11.11 7.07 -19.22
C PHE A 197 -11.08 8.00 -17.99
N PRO A 198 -11.62 9.23 -18.08
CA PRO A 198 -12.06 9.98 -16.89
C PRO A 198 -13.15 9.25 -16.08
N GLY A 199 -13.95 8.40 -16.74
CA GLY A 199 -15.04 7.64 -16.12
C GLY A 199 -14.64 6.42 -15.28
N LEU A 200 -13.34 6.07 -15.22
CA LEU A 200 -12.83 4.88 -14.52
C LEU A 200 -13.02 4.92 -12.98
N VAL A 201 -13.50 6.05 -12.45
CA VAL A 201 -13.29 6.53 -11.08
C VAL A 201 -14.57 6.59 -10.24
N ARG A 202 -15.76 6.33 -10.80
CA ARG A 202 -16.96 6.25 -9.94
C ARG A 202 -17.25 4.83 -9.48
N ASP A 203 -17.28 3.87 -10.40
CA ASP A 203 -17.81 2.54 -10.06
C ASP A 203 -16.85 1.70 -9.20
N ASP A 204 -15.53 1.80 -9.37
CA ASP A 204 -14.58 0.98 -8.60
C ASP A 204 -14.38 1.49 -7.15
N PHE A 205 -14.60 2.78 -6.91
CA PHE A 205 -14.53 3.37 -5.57
C PHE A 205 -15.78 3.05 -4.75
N ILE A 206 -16.95 3.05 -5.40
CA ILE A 206 -18.21 2.66 -4.76
C ILE A 206 -18.20 1.17 -4.39
N ILE A 207 -17.64 0.30 -5.23
CA ILE A 207 -17.59 -1.15 -4.99
C ILE A 207 -16.55 -1.53 -3.91
N SER A 208 -15.41 -0.84 -3.84
CA SER A 208 -14.35 -1.18 -2.88
C SER A 208 -14.60 -0.70 -1.45
N LYS A 209 -15.62 0.15 -1.21
CA LYS A 209 -15.89 0.81 0.09
C LYS A 209 -14.68 1.54 0.71
N GLU A 210 -13.62 1.73 -0.07
CA GLU A 210 -12.39 2.41 0.32
C GLU A 210 -12.30 3.70 -0.49
N GLU A 211 -12.65 4.83 0.11
CA GLU A 211 -12.30 6.12 -0.46
C GLU A 211 -10.78 6.30 -0.35
N PRO A 212 -10.05 6.41 -1.47
CA PRO A 212 -8.63 6.64 -1.44
C PRO A 212 -8.39 8.03 -0.86
N LEU A 213 -7.25 8.20 -0.20
CA LEU A 213 -6.79 9.54 0.22
C LEU A 213 -6.51 10.48 -0.98
N LEU A 214 -6.51 9.95 -2.21
CA LEU A 214 -6.20 10.67 -3.44
C LEU A 214 -7.20 10.31 -4.56
N PRO A 215 -7.77 11.30 -5.26
CA PRO A 215 -8.53 11.06 -6.49
C PRO A 215 -7.71 10.23 -7.50
N TRP A 216 -8.37 9.44 -8.35
CA TRP A 216 -7.70 8.57 -9.33
C TRP A 216 -6.68 9.30 -10.22
N CYS A 217 -7.03 10.49 -10.72
CA CYS A 217 -6.16 11.31 -11.56
C CYS A 217 -4.82 11.60 -10.87
N LEU A 218 -4.84 11.61 -9.53
CA LEU A 218 -3.74 11.86 -8.64
C LEU A 218 -3.23 10.60 -7.92
N SER A 219 -3.71 9.42 -8.28
CA SER A 219 -3.36 8.20 -7.58
C SER A 219 -1.96 7.70 -7.97
N PRO A 220 -1.20 7.10 -7.03
CA PRO A 220 0.08 6.48 -7.36
C PRO A 220 -0.09 5.31 -8.33
N GLU A 221 -1.22 4.60 -8.30
CA GLU A 221 -1.56 3.53 -9.26
C GLU A 221 -1.62 4.06 -10.68
N ARG A 222 -2.31 5.18 -10.91
CA ARG A 222 -2.37 5.83 -12.22
C ARG A 222 -0.98 6.26 -12.70
N GLY A 223 -0.18 6.87 -11.82
CA GLY A 223 1.19 7.26 -12.15
C GLY A 223 2.05 6.06 -12.58
N TRP A 224 1.94 4.95 -11.86
CA TRP A 224 2.62 3.70 -12.20
C TRP A 224 2.14 3.11 -13.54
N LEU A 225 0.82 3.03 -13.74
CA LEU A 225 0.26 2.55 -15.01
C LEU A 225 0.67 3.43 -16.20
N THR A 226 0.76 4.74 -16.01
CA THR A 226 1.24 5.67 -17.05
C THR A 226 2.69 5.40 -17.42
N LYS A 227 3.55 5.19 -16.42
CA LYS A 227 4.95 4.85 -16.64
C LYS A 227 5.14 3.55 -17.44
N ILE A 228 4.30 2.54 -17.19
CA ILE A 228 4.46 1.20 -17.79
C ILE A 228 3.70 1.04 -19.12
N TYR A 229 2.48 1.57 -19.20
CA TYR A 229 1.56 1.35 -20.32
C TYR A 229 1.33 2.58 -21.18
N GLY A 230 1.57 3.78 -20.66
CA GLY A 230 1.33 5.02 -21.41
C GLY A 230 2.14 5.09 -22.70
N SER A 231 1.50 5.58 -23.77
CA SER A 231 2.21 6.15 -24.91
C SER A 231 2.92 7.44 -24.47
N LYS A 232 4.00 7.85 -25.17
CA LYS A 232 4.70 9.13 -24.92
C LYS A 232 3.76 10.31 -25.22
N LYS A 233 2.84 10.63 -24.31
CA LYS A 233 2.09 11.87 -24.29
C LYS A 233 2.41 12.60 -22.99
N THR A 234 2.65 13.90 -23.10
CA THR A 234 3.34 14.70 -22.09
C THR A 234 2.41 15.07 -20.94
N GLU A 235 3.00 15.48 -19.83
CA GLU A 235 2.29 15.96 -18.65
C GLU A 235 1.36 17.16 -18.97
N GLU A 236 1.67 17.93 -20.02
CA GLU A 236 0.84 19.01 -20.58
C GLU A 236 -0.51 18.53 -21.10
N ASP A 237 -0.57 17.37 -21.76
CA ASP A 237 -1.83 16.81 -22.25
C ASP A 237 -2.77 16.49 -21.08
N LEU A 238 -2.20 16.11 -19.94
CA LEU A 238 -2.97 15.77 -18.75
C LEU A 238 -3.45 17.01 -17.98
N VAL A 239 -2.59 18.01 -17.83
CA VAL A 239 -2.97 19.28 -17.20
C VAL A 239 -4.08 19.93 -18.01
N ASN A 240 -3.93 19.99 -19.34
CA ASN A 240 -4.96 20.52 -20.23
C ASN A 240 -6.29 19.75 -20.11
N PHE A 241 -6.23 18.42 -19.98
CA PHE A 241 -7.43 17.61 -19.75
C PHE A 241 -8.09 17.94 -18.40
N LEU A 242 -7.35 17.95 -17.30
CA LEU A 242 -7.88 18.20 -15.96
C LEU A 242 -8.45 19.62 -15.80
N THR A 243 -7.82 20.62 -16.42
CA THR A 243 -8.34 21.99 -16.47
C THR A 243 -9.61 22.07 -17.32
N LYS A 244 -9.68 21.34 -18.43
CA LYS A 244 -10.88 21.30 -19.28
C LYS A 244 -12.08 20.62 -18.59
N GLU A 245 -11.81 19.60 -17.78
CA GLU A 245 -12.83 18.88 -16.99
C GLU A 245 -13.16 19.57 -15.65
N GLY A 246 -12.53 20.70 -15.32
CA GLY A 246 -12.78 21.45 -14.07
C GLY A 246 -12.34 20.71 -12.80
N ILE A 247 -11.37 19.79 -12.92
CA ILE A 247 -10.82 19.01 -11.81
C ILE A 247 -9.65 19.75 -11.11
N LEU A 248 -8.95 20.60 -11.88
CA LEU A 248 -7.94 21.57 -11.41
C LEU A 248 -8.49 22.99 -11.62
#